data_AF-A0A2V7JJQ4-F1
#
_entry.id   AF-A0A2V7JJQ4-F1
#
_cell.length_a   1.000
_cell.length_b   1.000
_cell.length_c   1.000
_cell.angle_alpha   90.00
_cell.angle_beta   90.00
_cell.angle_gamma   90.00
#
_symmetry.space_group_name_H-M   'P 1'
#
loop_
_entity.id
_entity.type
_entity.pdbx_description
1 polymer ?
#
loop_
_entity_poly.entity_id
_entity_poly.type
_entity_poly.pdbx_seq_one_letter_code
_entity_poly.pdbx_strand_id
1 'polypeptide(L)'
;TFAQAIAQAGGPTELGRLNKVQVIRRDSTMVINLGSGYLKYERLTIASGDQILVERRPNFNFLRDALYPLASLTAAVAAVLAYSRQR
;
A
#
# COMPACT_ATOMS: atom_id res chain seq x y z
N THR A 1 15.39 19.55 4.89
CA THR A 1 15.94 18.16 4.84
C THR A 1 14.82 17.17 4.62
N PHE A 2 15.11 15.90 4.33
CA PHE A 2 14.07 14.87 4.15
C PHE A 2 13.16 14.71 5.38
N ALA A 3 13.75 14.65 6.58
CA ALA A 3 12.98 14.58 7.83
C ALA A 3 12.03 15.77 7.99
N GLN A 4 12.48 16.97 7.64
CA GLN A 4 11.66 18.18 7.68
C GLN A 4 10.52 18.14 6.66
N ALA A 5 10.76 17.66 5.44
CA ALA A 5 9.73 17.54 4.42
C ALA A 5 8.62 16.57 4.86
N ILE A 6 9.00 15.45 5.46
CA ILE A 6 8.03 14.50 6.03
C ILE A 6 7.26 15.12 7.20
N ALA A 7 7.93 15.80 8.12
CA ALA A 7 7.28 16.45 9.26
C ALA A 7 6.29 17.55 8.81
N GLN A 8 6.66 18.35 7.81
CA GLN A 8 5.79 19.37 7.21
C GLN A 8 4.57 18.77 6.50
N ALA A 9 4.70 17.55 5.96
CA ALA A 9 3.59 16.80 5.38
C ALA A 9 2.65 16.16 6.43
N GLY A 10 2.88 16.41 7.73
CA GLY A 10 2.11 15.79 8.83
C GLY A 10 2.65 14.45 9.31
N GLY A 11 3.85 14.07 8.86
CA GLY A 11 4.49 12.81 9.20
C GLY A 11 3.97 11.62 8.39
N PRO A 12 4.58 10.44 8.56
CA PRO A 12 4.12 9.23 7.90
C PRO A 12 2.79 8.74 8.50
N THR A 13 1.85 8.35 7.65
CA THR A 13 0.56 7.81 8.10
C THR A 13 0.64 6.32 8.43
N GLU A 14 -0.25 5.83 9.29
CA GLU A 14 -0.35 4.41 9.64
C GLU A 14 -0.63 3.52 8.43
N LEU A 15 -1.40 4.05 7.48
CA LEU A 15 -1.72 3.40 6.21
C LEU A 15 -0.59 3.52 5.18
N GLY A 16 0.46 4.29 5.47
CA GLY A 16 1.58 4.52 4.58
C GLY A 16 2.49 3.29 4.46
N ARG A 17 2.95 3.02 3.24
CA ARG A 17 3.89 1.95 2.91
C ARG A 17 5.32 2.40 3.22
N LEU A 18 5.63 2.46 4.52
CA LEU A 18 6.89 3.01 5.04
C LEU A 18 8.13 2.22 4.61
N ASN A 19 7.98 0.96 4.22
CA ASN A 19 9.09 0.13 3.75
C ASN A 19 9.49 0.38 2.29
N LYS A 20 8.73 1.20 1.55
CA LYS A 20 8.95 1.46 0.12
C LYS A 20 8.60 2.90 -0.25
N VAL A 21 9.16 3.86 0.48
CA VAL A 21 9.02 5.28 0.16
C VAL A 21 9.92 5.62 -1.01
N GLN A 22 9.41 6.34 -2.00
CA GLN A 22 10.17 6.69 -3.19
C GLN A 22 10.58 8.17 -3.12
N VAL A 23 11.85 8.44 -3.34
CA VAL A 23 12.36 9.80 -3.59
C VAL A 23 12.66 9.90 -5.07
N ILE A 24 11.85 10.68 -5.77
CA ILE A 24 11.93 10.86 -7.22
C ILE A 24 12.65 12.19 -7.45
N ARG A 25 13.75 12.11 -8.16
CA ARG A 25 14.52 13.27 -8.65
C ARG A 25 14.46 13.28 -10.18
N ARG A 26 14.95 14.36 -10.79
CA ARG A 26 14.96 14.52 -12.25
C ARG A 26 15.55 13.31 -12.99
N ASP A 27 16.67 12.78 -12.51
CA ASP A 27 17.45 11.75 -13.23
C ASP A 27 17.51 10.41 -12.49
N SER A 28 16.86 10.30 -11.32
CA SER A 28 17.00 9.12 -10.46
C SER A 28 15.81 8.92 -9.54
N THR A 29 15.46 7.66 -9.27
CA THR A 29 14.52 7.30 -8.21
C THR A 29 15.23 6.46 -7.16
N MET A 30 15.08 6.83 -5.90
CA MET A 30 15.63 6.11 -4.75
C MET A 30 14.50 5.53 -3.91
N VAL A 31 14.60 4.26 -3.53
CA VAL A 31 13.66 3.62 -2.60
C VAL A 31 14.26 3.60 -1.20
N ILE A 32 13.46 4.04 -0.23
CA ILE A 32 13.84 4.22 1.16
C ILE A 32 12.89 3.41 2.06
N ASN A 33 13.46 2.77 3.07
CA ASN A 33 12.70 2.14 4.15
C ASN A 33 12.74 3.03 5.40
N LEU A 34 11.62 3.71 5.68
CA LEU A 34 11.42 4.53 6.87
C LEU A 34 11.04 3.72 8.10
N GLY A 35 10.50 2.51 7.94
CA GLY A 35 10.05 1.67 9.06
C GLY A 35 11.20 1.09 9.90
N SER A 36 12.38 0.87 9.31
CA SER A 36 13.53 0.28 10.00
C SER A 36 14.83 1.07 9.84
N GLY A 37 14.79 2.23 9.18
CA GLY A 37 15.99 2.94 8.73
C GLY A 37 15.91 4.46 8.78
N TYR A 38 14.91 5.05 9.43
CA TYR A 38 14.64 6.49 9.41
C TYR A 38 15.89 7.36 9.68
N LEU A 39 16.65 7.03 10.72
CA LEU A 39 17.87 7.76 11.12
C LEU A 39 18.93 7.85 10.01
N LYS A 40 18.99 6.86 9.10
CA LYS A 40 19.95 6.86 7.98
C LYS A 40 19.63 7.95 6.95
N TYR A 41 18.37 8.36 6.86
CA TYR A 41 17.88 9.27 5.82
C TYR A 41 17.50 10.65 6.37
N GLU A 42 17.67 10.89 7.68
CA GLU A 42 17.32 12.16 8.33
C GLU A 42 18.07 13.35 7.71
N ARG A 43 19.36 13.13 7.38
CA ARG A 43 20.24 14.13 6.75
C ARG A 43 20.19 14.10 5.22
N LEU A 44 19.29 13.33 4.62
CA LEU A 44 19.15 13.32 3.16
C LEU A 44 18.73 14.72 2.69
N THR A 45 19.55 15.32 1.84
CA THR A 45 19.25 16.61 1.23
C THR A 45 18.15 16.44 0.19
N ILE A 46 17.14 17.29 0.29
CA ILE A 46 16.02 17.39 -0.65
C ILE A 46 16.13 18.75 -1.29
N ALA A 47 16.19 18.75 -2.62
CA ALA A 47 16.30 19.96 -3.43
C ALA A 47 14.96 20.30 -4.07
N SER A 48 14.88 21.50 -4.64
CA SER A 48 13.69 21.91 -5.39
C SER A 48 13.47 21.00 -6.60
N GLY A 49 12.25 20.52 -6.79
CA GLY A 49 11.89 19.56 -7.84
C GLY A 49 11.97 18.08 -7.42
N ASP A 50 12.54 17.78 -6.25
CA ASP A 50 12.47 16.43 -5.68
C ASP A 50 11.04 16.15 -5.19
N GLN A 51 10.56 14.92 -5.39
CA GLN A 51 9.27 14.45 -4.90
C GLN A 51 9.47 13.28 -3.94
N ILE A 52 8.70 13.27 -2.86
CA ILE A 52 8.67 12.17 -1.90
C ILE A 52 7.30 11.52 -1.99
N LEU A 53 7.25 10.30 -2.51
CA LEU A 53 6.03 9.52 -2.66
C LEU A 53 5.95 8.42 -1.59
N VAL A 54 4.92 8.51 -0.77
CA VAL A 54 4.54 7.46 0.19
C VAL A 54 3.27 6.80 -0.31
N GLU A 55 3.40 5.62 -0.91
CA GLU A 55 2.24 4.84 -1.33
C GLU A 55 1.42 4.37 -0.13
N ARG A 56 0.13 4.12 -0.32
CA ARG A 56 -0.68 3.42 0.67
C ARG A 56 -0.28 1.95 0.71
N ARG A 57 -0.26 1.34 1.90
CA ARG A 57 -0.09 -0.12 2.02
C ARG A 57 -1.21 -0.81 1.26
N PRO A 58 -0.89 -1.79 0.39
CA PRO A 58 -1.92 -2.61 -0.22
C PRO A 58 -2.66 -3.35 0.90
N ASN A 59 -3.98 -3.19 0.95
CA ASN A 59 -4.86 -3.88 1.90
C ASN A 59 -5.60 -5.05 1.23
N PHE A 60 -4.95 -5.66 0.23
CA PHE A 60 -5.53 -6.79 -0.50
C PHE A 60 -5.39 -8.06 0.33
N ASN A 61 -6.51 -8.67 0.69
CA ASN A 61 -6.56 -9.95 1.38
C ASN A 61 -7.18 -10.99 0.45
N PHE A 62 -6.39 -11.95 -0.02
CA PHE A 62 -6.85 -12.97 -0.98
C PHE A 62 -8.07 -13.78 -0.49
N LEU A 63 -8.13 -14.10 0.80
CA LEU A 63 -9.25 -14.85 1.36
C LEU A 63 -10.55 -14.03 1.28
N ARG A 64 -10.52 -12.79 1.81
CA ARG A 64 -11.72 -11.93 1.89
C ARG A 64 -12.12 -11.36 0.54
N ASP A 65 -11.15 -10.92 -0.25
CA ASP A 65 -11.39 -10.11 -1.45
C ASP A 65 -11.53 -10.97 -2.72
N ALA A 66 -11.05 -12.23 -2.72
CA ALA A 66 -11.19 -13.13 -3.87
C ALA A 66 -11.97 -14.41 -3.53
N LEU A 67 -11.56 -15.16 -2.50
CA LEU A 67 -12.17 -16.47 -2.23
C LEU A 67 -13.62 -16.37 -1.70
N TYR A 68 -13.91 -15.44 -0.79
CA TYR A 68 -15.26 -15.32 -0.22
C TYR A 68 -16.34 -14.99 -1.27
N PRO A 69 -16.15 -14.01 -2.18
CA PRO A 69 -17.10 -13.76 -3.26
C PRO A 69 -17.31 -14.99 -4.15
N LEU A 70 -16.24 -15.69 -4.53
CA LEU A 70 -16.32 -16.89 -5.36
C LEU A 70 -17.07 -18.02 -4.65
N ALA A 71 -16.78 -18.25 -3.37
CA ALA A 71 -17.46 -19.25 -2.57
C ALA A 71 -18.96 -18.93 -2.43
N SER A 72 -19.32 -17.67 -2.22
CA SER A 72 -20.71 -17.21 -2.15
C SER A 72 -21.46 -17.47 -3.46
N LEU A 73 -20.88 -17.11 -4.61
CA LEU A 73 -21.46 -17.40 -5.92
C LEU A 73 -21.62 -18.90 -6.16
N THR A 74 -20.62 -19.69 -5.80
CA THR A 74 -20.65 -21.15 -5.94
C THR A 74 -21.75 -21.76 -5.07
N ALA A 75 -21.91 -21.27 -3.83
CA ALA A 75 -22.97 -21.70 -2.92
C ALA A 75 -24.37 -21.34 -3.46
N ALA A 76 -24.54 -20.14 -4.02
CA ALA A 76 -25.79 -19.72 -4.64
C ALA A 76 -26.17 -20.62 -5.83
N VAL A 77 -25.20 -20.93 -6.71
CA VAL A 77 -25.40 -21.86 -7.83
C VAL A 77 -25.76 -23.26 -7.33
N ALA A 78 -25.02 -23.78 -6.35
CA ALA A 78 -25.29 -25.08 -5.75
C ALA A 78 -26.71 -25.15 -5.16
N ALA A 79 -27.16 -24.09 -4.48
CA ALA A 79 -28.51 -24.00 -3.93
C ALA A 79 -29.59 -24.04 -5.02
N VAL A 80 -29.40 -23.31 -6.12
CA VAL A 80 -30.33 -23.33 -7.26
C VAL A 80 -30.39 -24.72 -7.89
N LEU A 81 -29.24 -25.35 -8.10
CA LEU A 81 -29.17 -26.71 -8.66
C LEU A 81 -29.85 -27.73 -7.74
N ALA A 82 -29.60 -27.64 -6.43
CA ALA A 82 -30.23 -28.51 -5.44
C ALA A 82 -31.76 -28.35 -5.44
N TYR A 83 -32.25 -27.10 -5.48
CA TYR A 83 -33.68 -26.82 -5.59
C TYR A 83 -34.29 -27.38 -6.88
N SER A 84 -33.60 -27.21 -8.01
CA SER A 84 -34.08 -27.71 -9.31
C SER A 84 -34.16 -29.24 -9.39
N ARG A 85 -33.32 -29.97 -8.64
CA ARG A 85 -33.35 -31.44 -8.56
C ARG A 85 -34.44 -31.98 -7.64
N GLN A 86 -34.95 -31.17 -6.72
CA GLN A 86 -36.00 -31.59 -5.77
C GLN A 86 -37.42 -31.40 -6.34
N ARG A 87 -37.56 -30.73 -7.48
CA ARG A 87 -38.83 -30.53 -8.19
C ARG A 87 -38.95 -31.50 -9.35
#